data_AF-A0A0I9R2X9-F1
#
_entry.id   AF-A0A0I9R2X9-F1
#
_cell.length_a   1.000
_cell.length_b   1.000
_cell.length_c   1.000
_cell.angle_alpha   90.00
_cell.angle_beta   90.00
_cell.angle_gamma   90.00
#
_symmetry.space_group_name_H-M   'P 1'
#
loop_
_entity.id
_entity.type
_entity.pdbx_description
1 polymer ?
#
loop_
_entity_poly.entity_id
_entity_poly.type
_entity_poly.pdbx_seq_one_letter_code
_entity_poly.pdbx_strand_id
1 'polypeptide(L)'
;MTTGTVSTCLATAADIACIDPLIGSDLCPLLRQFGAAMSKARFDDARGLIESFRGTRVPISSSAEDCLCHLLLSACIQIVKAESAYYSLNFMVTKAFFRRESTLLLAYTQIKAELCQMDDVIGNAKISAAEDIRRRLIDFTSARVSMINVYNSFLVENFGLPSELTALTTVLSSVEHLLMLLVNHESLTFLFTFVINEVVVMKLLLEVQLTLIRCEFLQSLIKLKSAHIKLQSWFNSVGYKHAQIKATAKFFGLGPQVQCSSLRLCGWTYEFYMLLLAKFSLYFHDSLQPQCSSGDFDHAISVMKSPNFVQLFATFRRKMEPLYILLIANRCDASDISPLIGYGCASDLDDGEGELRKKFLVFFKIGGEAKEMNILLPSISILIQEAGAKKSGTDRITYCYDQLMSRSFFVLLVEYNLYVTIIFDRRVSERDNTVVSFLLNSCSQLRCTKICQSWRKFST
;
A
#
# COMPACT_ATOMS: atom_id res chain seq x y z
N MET A 1 -46.03 -48.65 6.38
CA MET A 1 -45.80 -47.28 5.89
C MET A 1 -45.67 -46.37 7.10
N THR A 2 -44.45 -46.10 7.54
CA THR A 2 -44.16 -45.19 8.66
C THR A 2 -44.06 -43.77 8.12
N THR A 3 -45.15 -43.02 8.20
CA THR A 3 -45.16 -41.59 7.88
C THR A 3 -44.53 -40.83 9.04
N GLY A 4 -43.25 -40.46 8.85
CA GLY A 4 -42.55 -39.55 9.75
C GLY A 4 -43.21 -38.18 9.74
N THR A 5 -43.69 -37.75 10.90
CA THR A 5 -44.13 -36.38 11.16
C THR A 5 -42.92 -35.47 11.11
N VAL A 6 -42.74 -34.80 9.96
CA VAL A 6 -41.88 -33.62 9.86
C VAL A 6 -42.54 -32.53 10.70
N SER A 7 -41.97 -32.26 11.87
CA SER A 7 -42.36 -31.13 12.70
C SER A 7 -41.85 -29.85 12.03
N THR A 8 -42.69 -29.25 11.20
CA THR A 8 -42.54 -27.86 10.78
C THR A 8 -43.00 -26.98 11.93
N CYS A 9 -42.05 -26.47 12.72
CA CYS A 9 -42.29 -25.38 13.66
C CYS A 9 -42.72 -24.13 12.87
N LEU A 10 -44.03 -23.98 12.68
CA LEU A 10 -44.64 -22.71 12.28
C LEU A 10 -44.63 -21.80 13.52
N ALA A 11 -43.61 -20.95 13.63
CA ALA A 11 -43.60 -19.89 14.63
C ALA A 11 -44.80 -18.96 14.39
N THR A 12 -45.55 -18.68 15.46
CA THR A 12 -46.75 -17.86 15.36
C THR A 12 -46.40 -16.37 15.37
N ALA A 13 -47.26 -15.53 14.81
CA ALA A 13 -47.04 -14.08 14.73
C ALA A 13 -46.82 -13.40 16.10
N ALA A 14 -47.26 -14.03 17.19
CA ALA A 14 -47.03 -13.57 18.56
C ALA A 14 -45.60 -13.84 19.05
N ASP A 15 -44.96 -14.91 18.58
CA ASP A 15 -43.56 -15.22 18.89
C ASP A 15 -42.64 -14.15 18.29
N ILE A 16 -42.98 -13.61 17.11
CA ILE A 16 -42.18 -12.62 16.35
C ILE A 16 -42.01 -11.28 17.09
N ALA A 17 -42.96 -10.87 17.94
CA ALA A 17 -42.94 -9.55 18.59
C ALA A 17 -42.13 -9.50 19.90
N CYS A 18 -41.90 -10.64 20.56
CA CYS A 18 -41.17 -10.73 21.83
C CYS A 18 -39.66 -11.02 21.67
N ILE A 19 -39.21 -11.16 20.41
CA ILE A 19 -37.89 -11.69 19.99
C ILE A 19 -36.81 -10.58 19.94
N ASP A 20 -37.13 -9.40 19.42
CA ASP A 20 -36.20 -8.26 19.27
C ASP A 20 -35.45 -7.77 20.55
N PRO A 21 -35.98 -7.85 21.80
CA PRO A 21 -35.28 -7.25 22.94
C PRO A 21 -33.95 -7.93 23.29
N LEU A 22 -33.77 -9.23 23.08
CA LEU A 22 -32.54 -9.94 23.50
C LEU A 22 -31.34 -9.61 22.62
N ILE A 23 -31.50 -9.61 21.29
CA ILE A 23 -30.41 -9.21 20.39
C ILE A 23 -30.14 -7.71 20.49
N GLY A 24 -31.17 -6.87 20.50
CA GLY A 24 -30.99 -5.41 20.59
C GLY A 24 -30.31 -4.97 21.89
N SER A 25 -30.71 -5.54 23.04
CA SER A 25 -30.20 -5.10 24.35
C SER A 25 -28.80 -5.63 24.69
N ASP A 26 -28.47 -6.87 24.33
CA ASP A 26 -27.21 -7.49 24.75
C ASP A 26 -26.16 -7.57 23.63
N LEU A 27 -26.58 -7.94 22.40
CA LEU A 27 -25.62 -8.16 21.30
C LEU A 27 -25.05 -6.84 20.78
N CYS A 28 -25.87 -5.80 20.63
CA CYS A 28 -25.41 -4.50 20.12
C CYS A 28 -24.31 -3.88 21.01
N PRO A 29 -24.47 -3.77 22.34
CA PRO A 29 -23.39 -3.31 23.23
C PRO A 29 -22.16 -4.21 23.20
N LEU A 30 -22.33 -5.53 23.15
CA LEU A 30 -21.21 -6.47 23.01
C LEU A 30 -20.40 -6.20 21.74
N LEU A 31 -21.08 -6.03 20.60
CA LEU A 31 -20.44 -5.76 19.31
C LEU A 31 -19.73 -4.41 19.27
N ARG A 32 -20.24 -3.40 20.01
CA ARG A 32 -19.50 -2.13 20.20
C ARG A 32 -18.19 -2.36 20.95
N GLN A 33 -18.20 -3.14 22.03
CA GLN A 33 -16.99 -3.46 22.81
C GLN A 33 -16.01 -4.30 21.98
N PHE A 34 -16.52 -5.30 21.25
CA PHE A 34 -15.76 -6.08 20.28
C PHE A 34 -15.09 -5.19 19.24
N GLY A 35 -15.86 -4.32 18.57
CA GLY A 35 -15.34 -3.38 17.58
C GLY A 35 -14.30 -2.43 18.17
N ALA A 36 -14.50 -1.96 19.41
CA ALA A 36 -13.54 -1.11 20.11
C ALA A 36 -12.21 -1.84 20.38
N ALA A 37 -12.24 -3.12 20.77
CA ALA A 37 -11.04 -3.95 20.92
C ALA A 37 -10.36 -4.21 19.57
N MET A 38 -11.13 -4.53 18.54
CA MET A 38 -10.65 -4.71 17.15
C MET A 38 -9.96 -3.46 16.61
N SER A 39 -10.54 -2.28 16.80
CA SER A 39 -9.97 -1.01 16.31
C SER A 39 -8.60 -0.67 16.93
N LYS A 40 -8.31 -1.25 18.09
CA LYS A 40 -7.03 -1.15 18.81
C LYS A 40 -6.11 -2.35 18.56
N ALA A 41 -6.45 -3.19 17.58
CA ALA A 41 -5.78 -4.46 17.27
C ALA A 41 -5.56 -5.39 18.49
N ARG A 42 -6.47 -5.34 19.47
CA ARG A 42 -6.47 -6.22 20.64
C ARG A 42 -7.31 -7.45 20.35
N PHE A 43 -6.80 -8.28 19.44
CA PHE A 43 -7.53 -9.43 18.91
C PHE A 43 -7.90 -10.44 20.01
N ASP A 44 -7.00 -10.72 20.96
CA ASP A 44 -7.28 -11.65 22.06
C ASP A 44 -8.40 -11.12 22.98
N ASP A 45 -8.39 -9.82 23.30
CA ASP A 45 -9.45 -9.17 24.09
C ASP A 45 -10.80 -9.26 23.35
N ALA A 46 -10.81 -8.95 22.05
CA ALA A 46 -12.01 -9.01 21.21
C ALA A 46 -12.60 -10.43 21.16
N ARG A 47 -11.74 -11.44 21.04
CA ARG A 47 -12.15 -12.85 21.08
C ARG A 47 -12.72 -13.23 22.46
N GLY A 48 -12.03 -12.86 23.53
CA GLY A 48 -12.44 -13.15 24.90
C GLY A 48 -13.82 -12.58 25.23
N LEU A 49 -14.15 -11.38 24.74
CA LEU A 49 -15.48 -10.78 24.90
C LEU A 49 -16.59 -11.67 24.31
N ILE A 50 -16.40 -12.16 23.08
CA ILE A 50 -17.40 -12.98 22.39
C ILE A 50 -17.50 -14.38 23.02
N GLU A 51 -16.37 -15.00 23.36
CA GLU A 51 -16.35 -16.31 24.02
C GLU A 51 -16.98 -16.26 25.42
N SER A 52 -16.71 -15.20 26.20
CA SER A 52 -17.32 -14.98 27.51
C SER A 52 -18.84 -14.83 27.40
N PHE A 53 -19.32 -14.02 26.45
CA PHE A 53 -20.76 -13.84 26.23
C PHE A 53 -21.45 -15.14 25.80
N ARG A 54 -20.79 -15.93 24.95
CA ARG A 54 -21.28 -17.24 24.52
C ARG A 54 -21.40 -18.23 25.69
N GLY A 55 -20.48 -18.17 26.66
CA GLY A 55 -20.50 -19.04 27.85
C GLY A 55 -21.59 -18.67 28.88
N THR A 56 -21.96 -17.39 28.96
CA THR A 56 -23.02 -16.91 29.88
C THR A 56 -24.43 -17.12 29.34
N ARG A 57 -24.59 -17.29 28.02
CA ARG A 57 -25.90 -17.42 27.38
C ARG A 57 -26.43 -18.85 27.51
N VAL A 58 -27.59 -19.02 28.17
CA VAL A 58 -28.37 -20.27 28.12
C VAL A 58 -29.03 -20.34 26.75
N PRO A 59 -28.94 -21.45 25.98
CA PRO A 59 -29.73 -21.60 24.75
C PRO A 59 -31.21 -21.62 25.13
N ILE A 60 -31.95 -20.56 24.81
CA ILE A 60 -33.38 -20.48 25.12
C ILE A 60 -34.10 -20.85 23.82
N SER A 61 -34.21 -22.16 23.57
CA SER A 61 -34.93 -22.80 22.46
C SER A 61 -34.23 -22.85 21.10
N SER A 62 -34.70 -23.77 20.24
CA SER A 62 -34.33 -23.88 18.82
C SER A 62 -34.99 -22.78 17.97
N SER A 63 -35.01 -21.54 18.46
CA SER A 63 -35.57 -20.41 17.72
C SER A 63 -34.64 -20.00 16.57
N ALA A 64 -35.22 -19.47 15.50
CA ALA A 64 -34.45 -18.92 14.38
C ALA A 64 -33.51 -17.78 14.81
N GLU A 65 -33.91 -17.02 15.83
CA GLU A 65 -33.13 -15.94 16.41
C GLU A 65 -31.89 -16.44 17.17
N ASP A 66 -32.04 -17.50 17.98
CA ASP A 66 -30.91 -18.10 18.68
C ASP A 66 -29.89 -18.67 17.70
N CYS A 67 -30.36 -19.29 16.62
CA CYS A 67 -29.51 -19.75 15.52
C CYS A 67 -28.74 -18.59 14.87
N LEU A 68 -29.43 -17.49 14.55
CA LEU A 68 -28.81 -16.29 13.95
C LEU A 68 -27.78 -15.66 14.90
N CYS A 69 -28.11 -15.50 16.18
CA CYS A 69 -27.17 -14.96 17.17
C CYS A 69 -25.92 -15.85 17.29
N HIS A 70 -26.08 -17.17 17.34
CA HIS A 70 -24.95 -18.09 17.33
C HIS A 70 -24.09 -17.98 16.07
N LEU A 71 -24.71 -17.83 14.90
CA LEU A 71 -24.01 -17.59 13.64
C LEU A 71 -23.19 -16.30 13.68
N LEU A 72 -23.80 -15.18 14.14
CA LEU A 72 -23.13 -13.89 14.25
C LEU A 72 -21.94 -13.94 15.21
N LEU A 73 -22.08 -14.56 16.38
CA LEU A 73 -21.00 -14.73 17.34
C LEU A 73 -19.88 -15.62 16.78
N SER A 74 -20.23 -16.70 16.08
CA SER A 74 -19.25 -17.58 15.40
C SER A 74 -18.47 -16.81 14.33
N ALA A 75 -19.16 -16.04 13.49
CA ALA A 75 -18.55 -15.20 12.48
C ALA A 75 -17.60 -14.16 13.10
N CYS A 76 -17.96 -13.54 14.23
CA CYS A 76 -17.08 -12.61 14.93
C CYS A 76 -15.78 -13.29 15.41
N ILE A 77 -15.85 -14.50 15.97
CA ILE A 77 -14.66 -15.26 16.38
C ILE A 77 -13.77 -15.58 15.18
N GLN A 78 -14.37 -16.02 14.07
CA GLN A 78 -13.63 -16.33 12.84
C GLN A 78 -12.99 -15.05 12.25
N ILE A 79 -13.70 -13.92 12.26
CA ILE A 79 -13.20 -12.60 11.82
C ILE A 79 -11.99 -12.19 12.65
N VAL A 80 -12.01 -12.30 13.97
CA VAL A 80 -10.86 -11.95 14.82
C VAL A 80 -9.61 -12.75 14.43
N LYS A 81 -9.78 -14.06 14.24
CA LYS A 81 -8.68 -14.94 13.82
C LYS A 81 -8.15 -14.55 12.44
N ALA A 82 -9.04 -14.25 11.50
CA ALA A 82 -8.67 -13.80 10.17
C ALA A 82 -7.94 -12.44 10.20
N GLU A 83 -8.44 -11.46 10.95
CA GLU A 83 -7.83 -10.13 11.09
C GLU A 83 -6.44 -10.19 11.74
N SER A 84 -6.25 -11.02 12.77
CA SER A 84 -4.93 -11.24 13.37
C SER A 84 -3.93 -11.78 12.33
N ALA A 85 -4.34 -12.78 11.54
CA ALA A 85 -3.54 -13.31 10.45
C ALA A 85 -3.30 -12.27 9.33
N TYR A 86 -4.28 -11.41 9.06
CA TYR A 86 -4.18 -10.32 8.09
C TYR A 86 -3.13 -9.28 8.49
N TYR A 87 -3.19 -8.74 9.72
CA TYR A 87 -2.26 -7.71 10.19
C TYR A 87 -0.82 -8.21 10.36
N SER A 88 -0.65 -9.52 10.58
CA SER A 88 0.66 -10.17 10.54
C SER A 88 1.22 -10.40 9.13
N LEU A 89 0.43 -10.13 8.08
CA LEU A 89 0.75 -10.34 6.66
C LEU A 89 1.09 -11.78 6.30
N ASN A 90 0.70 -12.74 7.12
CA ASN A 90 1.02 -14.15 6.92
C ASN A 90 0.52 -14.70 5.57
N PHE A 91 -0.50 -14.06 4.99
CA PHE A 91 -1.06 -14.42 3.68
C PHE A 91 -0.15 -14.04 2.49
N MET A 92 0.79 -13.11 2.67
CA MET A 92 1.72 -12.67 1.62
C MET A 92 3.00 -13.50 1.57
N VAL A 93 3.24 -14.37 2.57
CA VAL A 93 4.43 -15.22 2.64
C VAL A 93 4.27 -16.38 1.66
N THR A 94 5.15 -16.46 0.66
CA THR A 94 5.23 -17.62 -0.24
C THR A 94 5.71 -18.83 0.56
N LYS A 95 4.80 -19.72 0.97
CA LYS A 95 5.20 -21.04 1.49
C LYS A 95 5.82 -21.82 0.33
N ALA A 96 7.08 -22.22 0.49
CA ALA A 96 7.89 -22.83 -0.57
C ALA A 96 7.29 -24.10 -1.24
N PHE A 97 6.29 -24.74 -0.63
CA PHE A 97 5.78 -26.04 -1.07
C PHE A 97 4.25 -26.19 -1.15
N PHE A 98 3.45 -25.16 -0.84
CA PHE A 98 1.99 -25.28 -0.90
C PHE A 98 1.37 -24.23 -1.81
N ARG A 99 0.46 -24.69 -2.68
CA ARG A 99 -0.31 -23.89 -3.64
C ARG A 99 -0.76 -22.56 -3.03
N ARG A 100 -0.64 -21.51 -3.83
CA ARG A 100 -0.89 -20.09 -3.57
C ARG A 100 -2.29 -19.72 -3.09
N GLU A 101 -3.17 -20.67 -2.81
CA GLU A 101 -4.46 -20.36 -2.22
C GLU A 101 -4.18 -19.69 -0.87
N SER A 102 -4.39 -18.38 -0.82
CA SER A 102 -4.29 -17.62 0.42
C SER A 102 -5.33 -18.23 1.36
N THR A 103 -4.85 -19.01 2.33
CA THR A 103 -5.68 -19.59 3.38
C THR A 103 -6.54 -18.53 4.07
N LEU A 104 -6.09 -17.28 4.03
CA LEU A 104 -6.80 -16.13 4.55
C LEU A 104 -7.92 -15.64 3.62
N LEU A 105 -7.68 -15.57 2.31
CA LEU A 105 -8.74 -15.23 1.34
C LEU A 105 -9.89 -16.25 1.44
N LEU A 106 -9.55 -17.54 1.47
CA LEU A 106 -10.51 -18.62 1.69
C LEU A 106 -11.26 -18.46 3.02
N ALA A 107 -10.58 -18.06 4.10
CA ALA A 107 -11.22 -17.84 5.40
C ALA A 107 -12.28 -16.73 5.32
N TYR A 108 -11.98 -15.56 4.72
CA TYR A 108 -12.98 -14.50 4.56
C TYR A 108 -14.13 -14.89 3.64
N THR A 109 -13.84 -15.60 2.54
CA THR A 109 -14.88 -16.09 1.63
C THR A 109 -15.78 -17.14 2.32
N GLN A 110 -15.23 -17.99 3.17
CA GLN A 110 -15.99 -18.97 3.95
C GLN A 110 -16.90 -18.29 4.99
N ILE A 111 -16.38 -17.31 5.74
CA ILE A 111 -17.18 -16.50 6.68
C ILE A 111 -18.36 -15.86 5.93
N LYS A 112 -18.09 -15.26 4.76
CA LYS A 112 -19.12 -14.65 3.92
C LYS A 112 -20.16 -15.68 3.47
N ALA A 113 -19.73 -16.86 3.02
CA ALA A 113 -20.64 -17.91 2.57
C ALA A 113 -21.55 -18.41 3.70
N GLU A 114 -21.00 -18.62 4.92
CA GLU A 114 -21.77 -18.99 6.10
C GLU A 114 -22.81 -17.94 6.46
N LEU A 115 -22.44 -16.65 6.41
CA LEU A 115 -23.36 -15.55 6.65
C LEU A 115 -24.47 -15.46 5.58
N CYS A 116 -24.21 -15.82 4.33
CA CYS A 116 -25.20 -15.79 3.24
C CYS A 116 -26.21 -16.96 3.29
N GLN A 117 -25.93 -18.07 3.97
CA GLN A 117 -26.81 -19.26 3.94
C GLN A 117 -28.21 -19.05 4.56
N MET A 118 -28.45 -17.98 5.32
CA MET A 118 -29.72 -17.74 6.03
C MET A 118 -30.76 -16.89 5.28
N ASP A 119 -30.62 -16.68 3.97
CA ASP A 119 -31.52 -15.80 3.21
C ASP A 119 -33.00 -16.24 3.20
N ASP A 120 -33.30 -17.53 3.42
CA ASP A 120 -34.65 -18.10 3.25
C ASP A 120 -35.52 -18.17 4.52
N VAL A 121 -34.98 -17.91 5.73
CA VAL A 121 -35.72 -18.20 6.98
C VAL A 121 -36.50 -16.99 7.53
N ILE A 122 -36.13 -15.76 7.16
CA ILE A 122 -36.71 -14.53 7.74
C ILE A 122 -37.41 -13.72 6.63
N GLY A 123 -38.42 -14.34 6.00
CA GLY A 123 -39.33 -13.64 5.11
C GLY A 123 -40.23 -12.68 5.89
N ASN A 124 -40.18 -11.39 5.55
CA ASN A 124 -41.19 -10.36 5.85
C ASN A 124 -41.26 -9.69 7.24
N ALA A 125 -40.30 -9.88 8.15
CA ALA A 125 -40.23 -9.01 9.34
C ALA A 125 -39.37 -7.77 9.06
N LYS A 126 -39.69 -6.62 9.69
CA LYS A 126 -38.81 -5.44 9.76
C LYS A 126 -37.36 -5.90 9.92
N ILE A 127 -36.41 -5.32 9.17
CA ILE A 127 -34.98 -5.68 9.25
C ILE A 127 -34.60 -5.67 10.73
N SER A 128 -34.48 -6.84 11.34
CA SER A 128 -34.12 -6.96 12.74
C SER A 128 -32.68 -6.45 12.90
N ALA A 129 -32.33 -5.97 14.09
CA ALA A 129 -30.94 -5.56 14.37
C ALA A 129 -29.94 -6.68 14.00
N ALA A 130 -30.33 -7.94 14.23
CA ALA A 130 -29.56 -9.13 13.87
C ALA A 130 -29.30 -9.27 12.36
N GLU A 131 -30.34 -9.07 11.55
CA GLU A 131 -30.25 -9.16 10.09
C GLU A 131 -29.43 -8.01 9.50
N ASP A 132 -29.55 -6.80 10.07
CA ASP A 132 -28.69 -5.69 9.67
C ASP A 132 -27.22 -5.99 10.00
N ILE A 133 -26.92 -6.45 11.22
CA ILE A 133 -25.57 -6.88 11.63
C ILE A 133 -25.03 -7.96 10.67
N ARG A 134 -25.84 -8.96 10.30
CA ARG A 134 -25.45 -10.01 9.34
C ARG A 134 -24.98 -9.41 8.02
N ARG A 135 -25.79 -8.53 7.42
CA ARG A 135 -25.46 -7.85 6.15
C ARG A 135 -24.20 -7.00 6.29
N ARG A 136 -24.05 -6.29 7.40
CA ARG A 136 -22.86 -5.48 7.69
C ARG A 136 -21.58 -6.31 7.82
N LEU A 137 -21.65 -7.51 8.39
CA LEU A 137 -20.50 -8.43 8.41
C LEU A 137 -20.18 -9.00 7.02
N ILE A 138 -21.18 -9.20 6.15
CA ILE A 138 -20.97 -9.54 4.73
C ILE A 138 -20.26 -8.40 3.99
N ASP A 139 -20.65 -7.15 4.24
CA ASP A 139 -20.01 -5.96 3.67
C ASP A 139 -18.54 -5.86 4.13
N PHE A 140 -18.29 -6.06 5.43
CA PHE A 140 -16.95 -6.09 6.02
C PHE A 140 -16.05 -7.15 5.37
N THR A 141 -16.53 -8.40 5.28
CA THR A 141 -15.75 -9.50 4.68
C THR A 141 -15.48 -9.24 3.20
N SER A 142 -16.43 -8.66 2.48
CA SER A 142 -16.27 -8.27 1.07
C SER A 142 -15.21 -7.18 0.91
N ALA A 143 -15.20 -6.17 1.78
CA ALA A 143 -14.17 -5.13 1.79
C ALA A 143 -12.76 -5.72 2.02
N ARG A 144 -12.63 -6.68 2.96
CA ARG A 144 -11.36 -7.37 3.22
C ARG A 144 -10.88 -8.23 2.06
N VAL A 145 -11.78 -8.94 1.39
CA VAL A 145 -11.45 -9.69 0.16
C VAL A 145 -10.88 -8.75 -0.90
N SER A 146 -11.50 -7.60 -1.13
CA SER A 146 -10.99 -6.58 -2.06
C SER A 146 -9.61 -6.07 -1.66
N MET A 147 -9.39 -5.78 -0.37
CA MET A 147 -8.08 -5.35 0.13
C MET A 147 -7.00 -6.42 -0.09
N ILE A 148 -7.28 -7.68 0.23
CA ILE A 148 -6.36 -8.80 -0.02
C ILE A 148 -5.98 -8.87 -1.51
N ASN A 149 -6.95 -8.70 -2.40
CA ASN A 149 -6.69 -8.69 -3.84
C ASN A 149 -5.80 -7.52 -4.27
N VAL A 150 -6.00 -6.32 -3.71
CA VAL A 150 -5.11 -5.18 -3.93
C VAL A 150 -3.68 -5.49 -3.46
N TYR A 151 -3.50 -6.03 -2.25
CA TYR A 151 -2.15 -6.41 -1.78
C TYR A 151 -1.52 -7.51 -2.64
N ASN A 152 -2.30 -8.49 -3.09
CA ASN A 152 -1.81 -9.55 -3.98
C ASN A 152 -1.35 -9.00 -5.33
N SER A 153 -1.98 -7.94 -5.84
CA SER A 153 -1.58 -7.30 -7.09
C SER A 153 -0.14 -6.76 -7.00
N PHE A 154 0.29 -6.30 -5.82
CA PHE A 154 1.64 -5.80 -5.58
C PHE A 154 2.74 -6.86 -5.82
N LEU A 155 2.38 -8.16 -5.82
CA LEU A 155 3.32 -9.26 -6.08
C LEU A 155 3.53 -9.56 -7.57
N VAL A 156 2.62 -9.09 -8.43
CA VAL A 156 2.57 -9.41 -9.87
C VAL A 156 2.83 -8.17 -10.72
N GLU A 157 2.29 -7.03 -10.30
CA GLU A 157 2.29 -5.76 -11.05
C GLU A 157 3.52 -4.90 -10.74
N ASN A 158 3.94 -4.11 -11.74
CA ASN A 158 4.96 -3.09 -11.53
C ASN A 158 4.23 -1.76 -11.30
N PHE A 159 4.39 -1.16 -10.13
CA PHE A 159 3.89 0.20 -9.82
C PHE A 159 4.44 1.33 -10.73
N GLY A 160 5.11 0.98 -11.83
CA GLY A 160 5.61 1.91 -12.82
C GLY A 160 4.63 2.22 -13.95
N LEU A 161 3.39 1.73 -13.96
CA LEU A 161 2.40 2.10 -14.98
C LEU A 161 1.23 2.92 -14.39
N PRO A 162 0.90 4.09 -14.97
CA PRO A 162 -0.21 4.90 -14.50
C PRO A 162 -1.57 4.18 -14.56
N SER A 163 -1.80 3.35 -15.58
CA SER A 163 -3.04 2.59 -15.75
C SER A 163 -3.26 1.58 -14.63
N GLU A 164 -2.22 0.84 -14.23
CA GLU A 164 -2.27 -0.14 -13.14
C GLU A 164 -2.58 0.54 -11.81
N LEU A 165 -1.88 1.64 -11.49
CA LEU A 165 -2.14 2.43 -10.28
C LEU A 165 -3.55 3.03 -10.27
N THR A 166 -4.06 3.46 -11.43
CA THR A 166 -5.42 4.00 -11.56
C THR A 166 -6.46 2.90 -11.31
N ALA A 167 -6.23 1.68 -11.79
CA ALA A 167 -7.13 0.56 -11.55
C ALA A 167 -7.20 0.23 -10.04
N LEU A 168 -6.04 0.17 -9.36
CA LEU A 168 -5.98 -0.12 -7.92
C LEU A 168 -6.62 0.98 -7.07
N THR A 169 -6.35 2.26 -7.38
CA THR A 169 -6.98 3.38 -6.67
C THR A 169 -8.48 3.45 -6.90
N THR A 170 -8.97 3.03 -8.06
CA THR A 170 -10.41 2.92 -8.37
C THR A 170 -11.07 1.86 -7.48
N VAL A 171 -10.48 0.66 -7.37
CA VAL A 171 -10.97 -0.41 -6.47
C VAL A 171 -11.03 0.09 -5.02
N LEU A 172 -9.96 0.74 -4.55
CA LEU A 172 -9.93 1.28 -3.19
C LEU A 172 -10.96 2.39 -2.98
N SER A 173 -11.23 3.23 -3.98
CA SER A 173 -12.26 4.26 -3.91
C SER A 173 -13.66 3.67 -3.78
N SER A 174 -13.96 2.57 -4.49
CA SER A 174 -15.23 1.86 -4.33
C SER A 174 -15.38 1.24 -2.94
N VAL A 175 -14.31 0.64 -2.40
CA VAL A 175 -14.31 0.08 -1.03
C VAL A 175 -14.46 1.18 0.02
N GLU A 176 -13.76 2.30 -0.14
CA GLU A 176 -13.89 3.46 0.75
C GLU A 176 -15.31 4.02 0.74
N HIS A 177 -15.91 4.18 -0.44
CA HIS A 177 -17.27 4.67 -0.57
C HIS A 177 -18.26 3.75 0.16
N LEU A 178 -18.16 2.43 -0.03
CA LEU A 178 -18.95 1.46 0.70
C LEU A 178 -18.78 1.63 2.22
N LEU A 179 -17.54 1.66 2.72
CA LEU A 179 -17.27 1.77 4.15
C LEU A 179 -17.73 3.10 4.75
N MET A 180 -17.63 4.21 4.02
CA MET A 180 -18.11 5.54 4.46
C MET A 180 -19.61 5.54 4.74
N LEU A 181 -20.40 4.75 4.02
CA LEU A 181 -21.83 4.60 4.29
C LEU A 181 -22.10 3.81 5.60
N LEU A 182 -21.11 3.06 6.09
CA LEU A 182 -21.24 2.14 7.21
C LEU A 182 -20.55 2.64 8.50
N VAL A 183 -19.70 3.66 8.43
CA VAL A 183 -18.94 4.14 9.62
C VAL A 183 -19.83 4.61 10.77
N ASN A 184 -21.06 5.06 10.49
CA ASN A 184 -22.02 5.49 11.51
C ASN A 184 -22.93 4.35 12.00
N HIS A 185 -22.65 3.11 11.64
CA HIS A 185 -23.46 1.96 12.07
C HIS A 185 -23.45 1.82 13.60
N GLU A 186 -24.65 1.64 14.17
CA GLU A 186 -24.90 1.71 15.60
C GLU A 186 -23.99 0.81 16.46
N SER A 187 -23.73 -0.42 15.98
CA SER A 187 -23.02 -1.45 16.76
C SER A 187 -21.64 -1.81 16.21
N LEU A 188 -21.34 -1.41 14.97
CA LEU A 188 -20.13 -1.83 14.24
C LEU A 188 -19.27 -0.66 13.75
N THR A 189 -19.60 0.57 14.15
CA THR A 189 -18.85 1.79 13.81
C THR A 189 -17.33 1.65 13.96
N PHE A 190 -16.87 1.09 15.09
CA PHE A 190 -15.44 0.90 15.34
C PHE A 190 -14.79 -0.11 14.40
N LEU A 191 -15.53 -1.15 14.02
CA LEU A 191 -15.05 -2.17 13.08
C LEU A 191 -14.89 -1.58 11.67
N PHE A 192 -15.86 -0.80 11.21
CA PHE A 192 -15.74 -0.13 9.91
C PHE A 192 -14.70 0.98 9.89
N THR A 193 -14.61 1.75 10.97
CA THR A 193 -13.56 2.77 11.16
C THR A 193 -12.17 2.15 11.14
N PHE A 194 -12.01 0.94 11.66
CA PHE A 194 -10.75 0.20 11.64
C PHE A 194 -10.30 -0.13 10.21
N VAL A 195 -11.20 -0.60 9.35
CA VAL A 195 -10.89 -0.95 7.94
C VAL A 195 -10.69 0.31 7.10
N ILE A 196 -11.58 1.30 7.22
CA ILE A 196 -11.54 2.48 6.35
C ILE A 196 -10.26 3.29 6.51
N ASN A 197 -9.71 3.36 7.73
CA ASN A 197 -8.43 4.03 7.97
C ASN A 197 -7.29 3.42 7.15
N GLU A 198 -7.25 2.09 7.03
CA GLU A 198 -6.29 1.40 6.18
C GLU A 198 -6.53 1.67 4.68
N VAL A 199 -7.78 1.54 4.23
CA VAL A 199 -8.18 1.76 2.83
C VAL A 199 -7.76 3.15 2.36
N VAL A 200 -8.07 4.18 3.17
CA VAL A 200 -7.73 5.58 2.87
C VAL A 200 -6.22 5.78 2.78
N VAL A 201 -5.45 5.22 3.72
CA VAL A 201 -3.98 5.34 3.72
C VAL A 201 -3.40 4.65 2.48
N MET A 202 -3.80 3.41 2.19
CA MET A 202 -3.30 2.69 1.03
C MET A 202 -3.66 3.38 -0.29
N LYS A 203 -4.89 3.92 -0.40
CA LYS A 203 -5.30 4.70 -1.56
C LYS A 203 -4.40 5.91 -1.74
N LEU A 204 -4.21 6.70 -0.68
CA LEU A 204 -3.35 7.88 -0.72
C LEU A 204 -1.91 7.54 -1.11
N LEU A 205 -1.34 6.44 -0.62
CA LEU A 205 0.03 6.03 -0.99
C LEU A 205 0.14 5.64 -2.48
N LEU A 206 -0.84 4.92 -3.03
CA LEU A 206 -0.88 4.61 -4.46
C LEU A 206 -1.10 5.86 -5.32
N GLU A 207 -1.92 6.79 -4.84
CA GLU A 207 -2.12 8.08 -5.49
C GLU A 207 -0.84 8.93 -5.48
N VAL A 208 -0.05 8.91 -4.39
CA VAL A 208 1.28 9.55 -4.35
C VAL A 208 2.20 8.91 -5.39
N GLN A 209 2.26 7.58 -5.46
CA GLN A 209 3.05 6.89 -6.47
C GLN A 209 2.63 7.30 -7.89
N LEU A 210 1.33 7.41 -8.15
CA LEU A 210 0.80 7.84 -9.45
C LEU A 210 1.23 9.28 -9.81
N THR A 211 1.13 10.21 -8.86
CA THR A 211 1.52 11.61 -9.11
C THR A 211 3.04 11.75 -9.24
N LEU A 212 3.82 10.92 -8.55
CA LEU A 212 5.28 10.88 -8.67
C LEU A 212 5.72 10.43 -10.06
N ILE A 213 5.16 9.34 -10.60
CA ILE A 213 5.54 8.86 -11.95
C ILE A 213 5.07 9.80 -13.06
N ARG A 214 4.01 10.57 -12.81
CA ARG A 214 3.55 11.68 -13.68
C ARG A 214 4.32 12.97 -13.49
N CYS A 215 5.25 13.01 -12.54
CA CYS A 215 6.05 14.18 -12.21
C CYS A 215 5.22 15.39 -11.75
N GLU A 216 4.04 15.16 -11.14
CA GLU A 216 3.16 16.22 -10.63
C GLU A 216 3.63 16.68 -9.25
N PHE A 217 4.49 17.69 -9.21
CA PHE A 217 5.13 18.17 -7.97
C PHE A 217 4.12 18.51 -6.85
N LEU A 218 3.22 19.45 -7.10
CA LEU A 218 2.28 19.95 -6.08
C LEU A 218 1.34 18.84 -5.58
N GLN A 219 0.81 18.03 -6.49
CA GLN A 219 -0.10 16.94 -6.12
C GLN A 219 0.62 15.87 -5.30
N SER A 220 1.87 15.53 -5.67
CA SER A 220 2.70 14.60 -4.90
C SER A 220 2.92 15.12 -3.48
N LEU A 221 3.25 16.40 -3.31
CA LEU A 221 3.48 17.02 -2.00
C LEU A 221 2.21 17.01 -1.13
N ILE A 222 1.07 17.45 -1.68
CA ILE A 222 -0.22 17.50 -0.95
C ILE A 222 -0.64 16.10 -0.51
N LYS A 223 -0.57 15.12 -1.40
CA LYS A 223 -0.96 13.74 -1.11
C LYS A 223 -0.01 13.08 -0.12
N LEU A 224 1.30 13.33 -0.21
CA LEU A 224 2.28 12.80 0.73
C LEU A 224 2.05 13.34 2.15
N LYS A 225 1.78 14.65 2.29
CA LYS A 225 1.41 15.27 3.57
C LYS A 225 0.10 14.67 4.11
N SER A 226 -0.89 14.47 3.24
CA SER A 226 -2.17 13.87 3.62
C SER A 226 -2.01 12.42 4.10
N ALA A 227 -1.22 11.63 3.37
CA ALA A 227 -0.86 10.26 3.74
C ALA A 227 -0.19 10.21 5.12
N HIS A 228 0.75 11.13 5.38
CA HIS A 228 1.42 11.21 6.68
C HIS A 228 0.45 11.43 7.84
N ILE A 229 -0.46 12.40 7.72
CA ILE A 229 -1.45 12.71 8.75
C ILE A 229 -2.39 11.52 8.98
N LYS A 230 -2.90 10.90 7.91
CA LYS A 230 -3.80 9.74 8.01
C LYS A 230 -3.11 8.52 8.60
N LEU A 231 -1.85 8.29 8.23
CA LEU A 231 -1.04 7.20 8.77
C LEU A 231 -0.79 7.39 10.27
N GLN A 232 -0.48 8.61 10.73
CA GLN A 232 -0.36 8.89 12.17
C GLN A 232 -1.67 8.63 12.91
N SER A 233 -2.80 9.10 12.37
CA SER A 233 -4.12 8.88 12.97
C SER A 233 -4.44 7.39 13.11
N TRP A 234 -4.27 6.63 12.02
CA TRP A 234 -4.48 5.18 12.01
C TRP A 234 -3.55 4.45 12.99
N PHE A 235 -2.26 4.80 12.99
CA PHE A 235 -1.29 4.15 13.88
C PHE A 235 -1.54 4.44 15.36
N ASN A 236 -2.04 5.63 15.67
CA ASN A 236 -2.47 5.97 17.02
C ASN A 236 -3.71 5.17 17.41
N SER A 237 -4.69 5.01 16.51
CA SER A 237 -5.91 4.25 16.80
C SER A 237 -5.62 2.77 17.10
N VAL A 238 -4.74 2.14 16.33
CA VAL A 238 -4.34 0.73 16.53
C VAL A 238 -3.27 0.54 17.62
N GLY A 239 -2.78 1.62 18.24
CA GLY A 239 -1.76 1.55 19.28
C GLY A 239 -0.39 1.09 18.79
N TYR A 240 -0.04 1.34 17.52
CA TYR A 240 1.18 0.84 16.88
C TYR A 240 2.47 1.21 17.63
N LYS A 241 2.60 2.46 18.10
CA LYS A 241 3.77 2.90 18.90
C LYS A 241 3.95 2.08 20.19
N HIS A 242 2.85 1.79 20.89
CA HIS A 242 2.90 0.98 22.11
C HIS A 242 3.29 -0.47 21.80
N ALA A 243 2.83 -1.00 20.67
CA ALA A 243 3.18 -2.34 20.20
C ALA A 243 4.68 -2.44 19.83
N GLN A 244 5.25 -1.40 19.22
CA GLN A 244 6.69 -1.31 18.95
C GLN A 244 7.53 -1.31 20.23
N ILE A 245 7.17 -0.49 21.23
CA ILE A 245 7.90 -0.39 22.51
C ILE A 245 7.84 -1.72 23.28
N LYS A 246 6.70 -2.41 23.28
CA LYS A 246 6.58 -3.73 23.93
C LYS A 246 7.47 -4.79 23.28
N ALA A 247 7.68 -4.71 21.96
CA ALA A 247 8.59 -5.62 21.26
C ALA A 247 10.05 -5.39 21.68
N THR A 248 10.48 -4.13 21.84
CA THR A 248 11.85 -3.81 22.28
C THR A 248 12.08 -4.03 23.78
N ALA A 249 11.06 -3.89 24.63
CA ALA A 249 11.18 -4.12 26.08
C ALA A 249 11.39 -5.60 26.44
N LYS A 250 10.88 -6.54 25.63
CA LYS A 250 11.14 -7.99 25.81
C LYS A 250 12.57 -8.41 25.43
N PHE A 251 13.41 -7.46 25.00
CA PHE A 251 14.69 -7.70 24.32
C PHE A 251 15.95 -7.43 25.13
N PHE A 252 15.86 -7.38 26.47
CA PHE A 252 17.07 -7.59 27.30
C PHE A 252 17.60 -9.04 27.23
N GLY A 253 16.96 -9.93 26.45
CA GLY A 253 17.50 -11.24 26.06
C GLY A 253 18.07 -11.23 24.63
N LEU A 254 19.33 -11.65 24.49
CA LEU A 254 20.10 -11.73 23.24
C LEU A 254 19.35 -12.46 22.11
N GLY A 255 18.94 -11.76 21.05
CA GLY A 255 18.37 -12.33 19.82
C GLY A 255 18.25 -11.28 18.71
N PRO A 256 18.00 -11.65 17.43
CA PRO A 256 17.85 -10.70 16.33
C PRO A 256 16.44 -10.09 16.29
N GLN A 257 16.35 -8.79 15.95
CA GLN A 257 15.14 -7.95 15.84
C GLN A 257 13.84 -8.72 15.52
N VAL A 258 13.07 -9.12 16.54
CA VAL A 258 11.70 -9.57 16.30
C VAL A 258 10.86 -8.30 16.19
N GLN A 259 10.67 -7.82 14.97
CA GLN A 259 9.62 -6.84 14.66
C GLN A 259 8.32 -7.27 15.35
N CYS A 260 7.53 -6.31 15.85
CA CYS A 260 6.21 -6.58 16.43
C CYS A 260 5.39 -7.43 15.44
N SER A 261 5.34 -8.75 15.66
CA SER A 261 4.94 -9.71 14.61
C SER A 261 3.46 -9.63 14.29
N SER A 262 2.65 -9.06 15.19
CA SER A 262 1.21 -8.92 15.03
C SER A 262 0.79 -7.72 14.17
N LEU A 263 1.59 -6.64 14.09
CA LEU A 263 1.26 -5.42 13.34
C LEU A 263 2.22 -5.14 12.19
N ARG A 264 2.68 -6.21 11.53
CA ARG A 264 3.63 -6.11 10.42
C ARG A 264 3.08 -5.30 9.25
N LEU A 265 1.75 -5.33 9.02
CA LEU A 265 1.10 -4.50 8.03
C LEU A 265 1.41 -3.01 8.24
N CYS A 266 1.23 -2.50 9.45
CA CYS A 266 1.54 -1.11 9.78
C CYS A 266 3.03 -0.80 9.55
N GLY A 267 3.93 -1.72 9.92
CA GLY A 267 5.36 -1.59 9.65
C GLY A 267 5.66 -1.47 8.15
N TRP A 268 5.12 -2.38 7.35
CA TRP A 268 5.30 -2.35 5.90
C TRP A 268 4.73 -1.07 5.27
N THR A 269 3.53 -0.63 5.69
CA THR A 269 2.92 0.59 5.17
C THR A 269 3.76 1.83 5.50
N TYR A 270 4.39 1.87 6.67
CA TYR A 270 5.32 2.93 7.03
C TYR A 270 6.57 2.93 6.15
N GLU A 271 7.17 1.76 5.91
CA GLU A 271 8.32 1.64 5.00
C GLU A 271 7.95 2.05 3.56
N PHE A 272 6.74 1.71 3.11
CA PHE A 272 6.26 2.16 1.81
C PHE A 272 6.10 3.69 1.75
N TYR A 273 5.52 4.31 2.77
CA TYR A 273 5.47 5.77 2.88
C TYR A 273 6.88 6.40 2.86
N MET A 274 7.84 5.84 3.60
CA MET A 274 9.22 6.36 3.64
C MET A 274 9.91 6.22 2.27
N LEU A 275 9.66 5.14 1.54
CA LEU A 275 10.14 4.98 0.17
C LEU A 275 9.56 6.07 -0.76
N LEU A 276 8.25 6.33 -0.70
CA LEU A 276 7.62 7.37 -1.51
C LEU A 276 8.13 8.78 -1.17
N LEU A 277 8.38 9.06 0.12
CA LEU A 277 9.03 10.29 0.56
C LEU A 277 10.44 10.41 -0.02
N ALA A 278 11.25 9.35 0.05
CA ALA A 278 12.59 9.35 -0.54
C ALA A 278 12.58 9.54 -2.06
N LYS A 279 11.59 8.96 -2.75
CA LYS A 279 11.37 9.18 -4.19
C LYS A 279 11.01 10.64 -4.49
N PHE A 280 10.07 11.21 -3.75
CA PHE A 280 9.72 12.63 -3.87
C PHE A 280 10.94 13.53 -3.70
N SER A 281 11.76 13.26 -2.67
CA SER A 281 12.98 14.02 -2.41
C SER A 281 14.03 13.89 -3.50
N LEU A 282 14.12 12.74 -4.19
CA LEU A 282 14.99 12.58 -5.35
C LEU A 282 14.42 13.28 -6.59
N TYR A 283 13.15 13.04 -6.91
CA TYR A 283 12.50 13.48 -8.17
C TYR A 283 12.35 14.99 -8.21
N PHE A 284 12.21 15.63 -7.06
CA PHE A 284 12.07 17.07 -6.97
C PHE A 284 13.18 17.72 -6.18
N HIS A 285 14.33 17.04 -6.06
CA HIS A 285 15.51 17.55 -5.36
C HIS A 285 15.85 18.99 -5.77
N ASP A 286 16.02 19.21 -7.07
CA ASP A 286 16.44 20.50 -7.63
C ASP A 286 15.33 21.56 -7.50
N SER A 287 14.07 21.14 -7.33
CA SER A 287 12.94 22.04 -7.04
C SER A 287 12.85 22.41 -5.55
N LEU A 288 13.29 21.52 -4.66
CA LEU A 288 13.23 21.68 -3.20
C LEU A 288 14.44 22.46 -2.66
N GLN A 289 15.64 22.23 -3.23
CA GLN A 289 16.89 22.82 -2.76
C GLN A 289 16.83 24.36 -2.63
N PRO A 290 16.26 25.12 -3.58
CA PRO A 290 16.21 26.59 -3.48
C PRO A 290 15.27 27.12 -2.41
N GLN A 291 14.41 26.29 -1.81
CA GLN A 291 13.36 26.73 -0.88
C GLN A 291 13.84 26.86 0.56
N CYS A 292 15.08 26.49 0.87
CA CYS A 292 15.68 26.64 2.19
C CYS A 292 17.18 26.90 2.08
N SER A 293 17.85 27.18 3.21
CA SER A 293 19.29 27.37 3.21
C SER A 293 19.99 26.06 2.81
N SER A 294 21.16 26.15 2.17
CA SER A 294 21.92 24.94 1.77
C SER A 294 22.22 24.05 2.98
N GLY A 295 22.57 24.63 4.13
CA GLY A 295 22.86 23.88 5.34
C GLY A 295 21.65 23.14 5.90
N ASP A 296 20.47 23.77 5.89
CA ASP A 296 19.22 23.13 6.33
C ASP A 296 18.80 22.02 5.37
N PHE A 297 18.96 22.25 4.07
CA PHE A 297 18.67 21.27 3.04
C PHE A 297 19.57 20.03 3.18
N ASP A 298 20.88 20.24 3.27
CA ASP A 298 21.86 19.18 3.45
C ASP A 298 21.62 18.40 4.75
N HIS A 299 21.29 19.10 5.83
CA HIS A 299 20.90 18.47 7.08
C HIS A 299 19.63 17.62 6.91
N ALA A 300 18.57 18.16 6.31
CA ALA A 300 17.31 17.46 6.07
C ALA A 300 17.51 16.19 5.22
N ILE A 301 18.34 16.25 4.18
CA ILE A 301 18.72 15.09 3.39
C ILE A 301 19.55 14.11 4.24
N SER A 302 20.50 14.57 5.05
CA SER A 302 21.38 13.69 5.84
C SER A 302 20.64 12.89 6.93
N VAL A 303 19.60 13.46 7.54
CA VAL A 303 18.83 12.81 8.61
C VAL A 303 17.69 11.91 8.08
N MET A 304 17.48 11.90 6.76
CA MET A 304 16.47 11.07 6.13
C MET A 304 16.78 9.59 6.38
N LYS A 305 15.78 8.86 6.91
CA LYS A 305 15.89 7.41 7.11
C LYS A 305 16.00 6.69 5.76
N SER A 306 16.58 5.50 5.78
CA SER A 306 16.65 4.64 4.60
C SER A 306 15.25 4.40 3.99
N PRO A 307 15.12 4.40 2.65
CA PRO A 307 16.18 4.66 1.68
C PRO A 307 16.48 6.16 1.52
N ASN A 308 17.75 6.50 1.29
CA ASN A 308 18.18 7.86 0.95
C ASN A 308 18.88 7.85 -0.42
N PHE A 309 18.12 8.10 -1.48
CA PHE A 309 18.64 8.01 -2.85
C PHE A 309 19.65 9.12 -3.19
N VAL A 310 19.46 10.31 -2.63
CA VAL A 310 20.38 11.45 -2.85
C VAL A 310 21.77 11.11 -2.31
N GLN A 311 21.84 10.64 -1.06
CA GLN A 311 23.10 10.21 -0.44
C GLN A 311 23.68 8.96 -1.13
N LEU A 312 22.83 8.03 -1.57
CA LEU A 312 23.24 6.84 -2.31
C LEU A 312 23.92 7.22 -3.64
N PHE A 313 23.33 8.15 -4.41
CA PHE A 313 23.87 8.59 -5.70
C PHE A 313 25.13 9.44 -5.50
N ALA A 314 25.17 10.31 -4.48
CA ALA A 314 26.36 11.05 -4.11
C ALA A 314 27.52 10.11 -3.70
N THR A 315 27.23 9.05 -2.94
CA THR A 315 28.23 8.05 -2.53
C THR A 315 28.77 7.28 -3.74
N PHE A 316 27.90 6.87 -4.66
CA PHE A 316 28.32 6.23 -5.91
C PHE A 316 29.18 7.18 -6.74
N ARG A 317 28.80 8.46 -6.86
CA ARG A 317 29.59 9.44 -7.60
C ARG A 317 30.99 9.61 -7.02
N ARG A 318 31.13 9.74 -5.70
CA ARG A 318 32.47 9.84 -5.06
C ARG A 318 33.33 8.61 -5.31
N LYS A 319 32.72 7.43 -5.42
CA LYS A 319 33.43 6.16 -5.60
C LYS A 319 33.84 5.91 -7.05
N MET A 320 32.94 6.16 -7.99
CA MET A 320 33.12 5.80 -9.40
C MET A 320 33.51 7.00 -10.27
N GLU A 321 33.37 8.22 -9.76
CA GLU A 321 33.65 9.47 -10.48
C GLU A 321 33.02 9.51 -11.88
N PRO A 322 31.70 9.26 -12.04
CA PRO A 322 31.01 9.58 -13.27
C PRO A 322 30.96 11.10 -13.45
N LEU A 323 30.99 11.51 -14.72
CA LEU A 323 30.78 12.90 -15.12
C LEU A 323 29.38 13.38 -14.72
N TYR A 324 28.35 12.58 -15.03
CA TYR A 324 26.96 12.86 -14.65
C TYR A 324 26.23 11.63 -14.10
N ILE A 325 25.32 11.88 -13.16
CA ILE A 325 24.19 11.00 -12.84
C ILE A 325 22.93 11.83 -12.97
N LEU A 326 22.00 11.39 -13.82
CA LEU A 326 20.80 12.13 -14.21
C LEU A 326 19.55 11.29 -13.96
N LEU A 327 18.47 11.94 -13.53
CA LEU A 327 17.11 11.41 -13.61
C LEU A 327 16.35 12.22 -14.68
N ILE A 328 15.84 11.54 -15.70
CA ILE A 328 15.26 12.18 -16.88
C ILE A 328 13.87 11.61 -17.16
N ALA A 329 12.87 12.46 -17.35
CA ALA A 329 11.58 12.05 -17.89
C ALA A 329 11.52 12.25 -19.40
N ASN A 330 11.11 11.21 -20.12
CA ASN A 330 10.81 11.26 -21.56
C ASN A 330 9.35 11.63 -21.80
N ARG A 331 9.09 12.79 -22.40
CA ARG A 331 7.74 13.28 -22.71
C ARG A 331 7.26 12.94 -24.12
N CYS A 332 8.09 12.35 -24.97
CA CYS A 332 7.71 12.06 -26.35
C CYS A 332 6.46 11.19 -26.44
N ASP A 333 6.33 10.20 -25.55
CA ASP A 333 5.21 9.25 -25.49
C ASP A 333 4.39 9.37 -24.19
N ALA A 334 4.54 10.48 -23.46
CA ALA A 334 3.85 10.74 -22.19
C ALA A 334 3.28 12.16 -22.16
N SER A 335 2.14 12.34 -22.82
CA SER A 335 1.43 13.62 -22.89
C SER A 335 0.87 14.07 -21.53
N ASP A 336 0.72 13.16 -20.57
CA ASP A 336 0.28 13.45 -19.21
C ASP A 336 1.39 14.05 -18.33
N ILE A 337 2.67 13.94 -18.73
CA ILE A 337 3.76 14.61 -18.03
C ILE A 337 3.81 16.07 -18.46
N SER A 338 3.62 16.97 -17.50
CA SER A 338 3.74 18.42 -17.70
C SER A 338 5.17 18.80 -18.08
N PRO A 339 5.39 19.80 -18.98
CA PRO A 339 6.72 20.36 -19.22
C PRO A 339 7.28 21.12 -18.00
N LEU A 340 6.43 21.42 -17.02
CA LEU A 340 6.76 22.22 -15.85
C LEU A 340 7.39 21.37 -14.75
N ILE A 341 8.57 21.78 -14.27
CA ILE A 341 9.26 21.11 -13.16
C ILE A 341 9.07 21.94 -11.88
N GLY A 342 8.62 21.29 -10.81
CA GLY A 342 8.59 21.90 -9.48
C GLY A 342 7.64 23.08 -9.37
N TYR A 343 8.21 24.24 -9.00
CA TYR A 343 7.51 25.51 -8.83
C TYR A 343 7.53 26.41 -10.07
N GLY A 344 8.05 25.94 -11.21
CA GLY A 344 8.14 26.75 -12.42
C GLY A 344 6.78 27.30 -12.85
N CYS A 345 6.78 28.36 -13.65
CA CYS A 345 5.59 28.90 -14.31
C CYS A 345 5.66 28.64 -15.82
N ALA A 346 4.52 28.65 -16.53
CA ALA A 346 4.50 28.53 -17.99
C ALA A 346 5.33 29.63 -18.69
N SER A 347 5.52 30.79 -18.03
CA SER A 347 6.42 31.86 -18.49
C SER A 347 7.88 31.41 -18.61
N ASP A 348 8.31 30.43 -17.83
CA ASP A 348 9.69 29.92 -17.82
C ASP A 348 9.98 29.05 -19.05
N LEU A 349 8.93 28.61 -19.78
CA LEU A 349 9.05 27.81 -21.00
C LEU A 349 9.39 28.64 -22.25
N ASP A 350 9.22 29.96 -22.17
CA ASP A 350 9.37 30.87 -23.31
C ASP A 350 10.84 31.31 -23.52
N ASP A 351 11.74 30.91 -22.61
CA ASP A 351 13.14 31.35 -22.64
C ASP A 351 14.01 30.51 -23.58
N GLY A 352 13.64 30.45 -24.87
CA GLY A 352 14.50 29.93 -25.94
C GLY A 352 15.07 28.51 -25.76
N GLU A 353 14.61 27.76 -24.76
CA GLU A 353 15.16 26.46 -24.41
C GLU A 353 14.88 25.48 -25.54
N GLY A 354 15.94 24.91 -26.12
CA GLY A 354 15.84 24.03 -27.27
C GLY A 354 14.83 22.90 -27.08
N GLU A 355 14.07 22.59 -28.13
CA GLU A 355 12.98 21.59 -28.20
C GLU A 355 13.26 20.28 -27.46
N LEU A 356 14.51 19.82 -27.42
CA LEU A 356 14.91 18.62 -26.68
C LEU A 356 14.74 18.75 -25.18
N ARG A 357 15.01 19.89 -24.54
CA ARG A 357 14.81 20.07 -23.10
C ARG A 357 13.35 19.96 -22.70
N LYS A 358 12.46 20.48 -23.55
CA LYS A 358 11.00 20.36 -23.33
C LYS A 358 10.51 18.92 -23.46
N LYS A 359 11.23 18.06 -24.19
CA LYS A 359 10.91 16.64 -24.37
C LYS A 359 11.60 15.72 -23.37
N PHE A 360 12.78 16.10 -22.88
CA PHE A 360 13.61 15.32 -21.95
C PHE A 360 13.90 16.15 -20.70
N LEU A 361 13.01 16.05 -19.72
CA LEU A 361 13.07 16.83 -18.50
C LEU A 361 14.08 16.24 -17.53
N VAL A 362 15.11 17.01 -17.16
CA VAL A 362 16.09 16.60 -16.15
C VAL A 362 15.58 17.02 -14.77
N PHE A 363 15.16 16.04 -13.97
CA PHE A 363 14.61 16.23 -12.62
C PHE A 363 15.68 16.25 -11.53
N PHE A 364 16.81 15.60 -11.80
CA PHE A 364 17.92 15.49 -10.89
C PHE A 364 19.22 15.40 -11.67
N LYS A 365 20.22 16.16 -11.23
CA LYS A 365 21.57 16.13 -11.81
C LYS A 365 22.61 16.17 -10.70
N ILE A 366 23.51 15.20 -10.68
CA ILE A 366 24.77 15.30 -9.94
C ILE A 366 25.94 15.24 -10.91
N GLY A 367 26.87 16.19 -10.76
CA GLY A 367 28.12 16.23 -11.53
C GLY A 367 28.03 17.10 -12.78
N GLY A 368 29.20 17.29 -13.37
CA GLY A 368 29.47 18.07 -14.58
C GLY A 368 28.90 19.50 -14.61
N GLU A 369 29.20 20.22 -15.68
CA GLU A 369 28.73 21.59 -15.87
C GLU A 369 27.38 21.64 -16.59
N ALA A 370 26.56 22.68 -16.36
CA ALA A 370 25.28 22.80 -17.07
C ALA A 370 25.45 22.99 -18.59
N LYS A 371 26.54 23.62 -19.03
CA LYS A 371 26.82 23.86 -20.47
C LYS A 371 27.11 22.55 -21.20
N GLU A 372 27.95 21.71 -20.62
CA GLU A 372 28.34 20.42 -21.19
C GLU A 372 27.17 19.43 -21.28
N MET A 373 26.25 19.47 -20.31
CA MET A 373 25.02 18.67 -20.34
C MET A 373 24.19 18.95 -21.61
N ASN A 374 24.16 20.20 -22.10
CA ASN A 374 23.42 20.56 -23.31
C ASN A 374 24.00 19.93 -24.56
N ILE A 375 25.32 19.78 -24.59
CA ILE A 375 26.03 19.13 -25.70
C ILE A 375 25.72 17.63 -25.70
N LEU A 376 25.53 17.03 -24.53
CA LEU A 376 25.25 15.60 -24.36
C LEU A 376 23.78 15.21 -24.57
N LEU A 377 22.85 16.16 -24.41
CA LEU A 377 21.41 15.88 -24.44
C LEU A 377 20.93 15.16 -25.72
N PRO A 378 21.42 15.48 -26.93
CA PRO A 378 21.08 14.72 -28.14
C PRO A 378 21.45 13.23 -28.02
N SER A 379 22.68 12.90 -27.60
CA SER A 379 23.11 11.50 -27.43
C SER A 379 22.28 10.78 -26.36
N ILE A 380 21.99 11.46 -25.25
CA ILE A 380 21.13 10.93 -24.18
C ILE A 380 19.72 10.65 -24.71
N SER A 381 19.14 11.56 -25.50
CA SER A 381 17.79 11.42 -26.03
C SER A 381 17.64 10.21 -26.94
N ILE A 382 18.63 9.94 -27.80
CA ILE A 382 18.67 8.77 -28.67
C ILE A 382 18.69 7.48 -27.83
N LEU A 383 19.54 7.42 -26.81
CA LEU A 383 19.65 6.24 -25.94
C LEU A 383 18.41 6.00 -25.10
N ILE A 384 17.73 7.04 -24.64
CA ILE A 384 16.44 6.93 -23.94
C ILE A 384 15.37 6.38 -24.88
N GLN A 385 15.27 6.90 -26.11
CA GLN A 385 14.33 6.39 -27.10
C GLN A 385 14.62 4.94 -27.47
N GLU A 386 15.89 4.57 -27.63
CA GLU A 386 16.29 3.19 -27.86
C GLU A 386 15.93 2.27 -26.67
N ALA A 387 16.15 2.75 -25.44
CA ALA A 387 15.77 2.04 -24.24
C ALA A 387 14.25 1.82 -24.15
N GLY A 388 13.44 2.83 -24.50
CA GLY A 388 11.99 2.75 -24.51
C GLY A 388 11.40 1.88 -25.63
N ALA A 389 12.00 1.89 -26.82
CA ALA A 389 11.53 1.09 -27.96
C ALA A 389 11.74 -0.42 -27.75
N LYS A 390 12.75 -0.80 -26.97
CA LYS A 390 13.03 -2.19 -26.60
C LYS A 390 11.98 -2.66 -25.59
N LYS A 391 10.95 -3.42 -26.05
CA LYS A 391 9.95 -4.12 -25.21
C LYS A 391 10.53 -5.13 -24.18
N SER A 392 11.85 -5.22 -24.04
CA SER A 392 12.51 -6.05 -23.04
C SER A 392 12.33 -5.48 -21.63
N GLY A 393 12.26 -6.37 -20.63
CA GLY A 393 11.92 -6.03 -19.24
C GLY A 393 12.72 -4.89 -18.61
N THR A 394 12.18 -4.36 -17.50
CA THR A 394 12.61 -3.14 -16.79
C THR A 394 14.04 -3.14 -16.24
N ASP A 395 14.78 -4.26 -16.36
CA ASP A 395 16.16 -4.42 -15.90
C ASP A 395 17.21 -4.31 -17.02
N ARG A 396 16.81 -4.06 -18.27
CA ARG A 396 17.78 -3.92 -19.36
C ARG A 396 18.44 -2.54 -19.37
N ILE A 397 19.76 -2.53 -19.20
CA ILE A 397 20.58 -1.32 -19.35
C ILE A 397 20.92 -1.13 -20.83
N THR A 398 20.66 0.07 -21.37
CA THR A 398 21.14 0.49 -22.68
C THR A 398 22.50 1.17 -22.50
N TYR A 399 23.52 0.62 -23.15
CA TYR A 399 24.89 1.10 -23.06
C TYR A 399 25.36 1.61 -24.41
N CYS A 400 26.15 2.68 -24.40
CA CYS A 400 26.85 3.17 -25.58
C CYS A 400 28.21 3.76 -25.17
N TYR A 401 29.25 3.47 -25.95
CA TYR A 401 30.52 4.19 -25.88
C TYR A 401 30.67 5.04 -27.14
N ASP A 402 30.62 6.35 -26.95
CA ASP A 402 30.87 7.31 -28.02
C ASP A 402 32.38 7.51 -28.17
N GLN A 403 32.94 7.03 -29.29
CA GLN A 403 34.38 7.13 -29.56
C GLN A 403 34.82 8.56 -29.86
N LEU A 404 33.95 9.40 -30.44
CA LEU A 404 34.26 10.78 -30.78
C LEU A 404 34.29 11.65 -29.53
N MET A 405 33.31 11.46 -28.64
CA MET A 405 33.28 12.16 -27.35
C MET A 405 34.16 11.52 -26.27
N SER A 406 34.66 10.30 -26.51
CA SER A 406 35.36 9.45 -25.53
C SER A 406 34.56 9.24 -24.22
N ARG A 407 33.26 8.99 -24.35
CA ARG A 407 32.32 8.90 -23.21
C ARG A 407 31.53 7.61 -23.20
N SER A 408 31.30 7.08 -22.00
CA SER A 408 30.43 5.91 -21.79
C SER A 408 29.10 6.33 -21.19
N PHE A 409 28.01 5.84 -21.75
CA PHE A 409 26.64 6.12 -21.34
C PHE A 409 25.96 4.85 -20.89
N PHE A 410 25.27 4.91 -19.76
CA PHE A 410 24.41 3.86 -19.25
C PHE A 410 23.03 4.45 -18.99
N VAL A 411 21.99 3.89 -19.61
CA VAL A 411 20.61 4.34 -19.48
C VAL A 411 19.74 3.18 -19.04
N LEU A 412 18.96 3.37 -17.97
CA LEU A 412 18.03 2.36 -17.47
C LEU A 412 16.66 3.00 -17.18
N LEU A 413 15.60 2.40 -17.71
CA LEU A 413 14.23 2.74 -17.35
C LEU A 413 14.01 2.45 -15.86
N VAL A 414 13.65 3.49 -15.11
CA VAL A 414 13.18 3.35 -13.74
C VAL A 414 11.75 2.84 -13.80
N GLU A 415 10.81 3.71 -14.15
CA GLU A 415 9.37 3.46 -14.13
C GLU A 415 8.66 4.44 -15.08
N TYR A 416 7.50 4.05 -15.61
CA TYR A 416 6.73 4.78 -16.62
C TYR A 416 7.57 5.33 -17.78
N ASN A 417 8.03 6.58 -17.66
CA ASN A 417 8.90 7.25 -18.61
C ASN A 417 10.07 7.99 -17.93
N LEU A 418 10.45 7.57 -16.73
CA LEU A 418 11.59 8.07 -15.97
C LEU A 418 12.81 7.16 -16.14
N TYR A 419 13.96 7.75 -16.45
CA TYR A 419 15.20 7.06 -16.76
C TYR A 419 16.33 7.57 -15.89
N VAL A 420 17.15 6.67 -15.37
CA VAL A 420 18.45 7.04 -14.78
C VAL A 420 19.52 6.91 -15.86
N THR A 421 20.30 7.97 -16.03
CA THR A 421 21.44 8.01 -16.97
C THR A 421 22.73 8.28 -16.21
N ILE A 422 23.76 7.46 -16.45
CA ILE A 422 25.12 7.66 -15.91
C ILE A 422 26.07 7.87 -17.08
N ILE A 423 26.90 8.90 -16.99
CA ILE A 423 27.85 9.26 -18.04
C ILE A 423 29.25 9.32 -17.43
N PHE A 424 30.21 8.66 -18.07
CA PHE A 424 31.62 8.72 -17.71
C PHE A 424 32.41 9.45 -18.80
N ASP A 425 33.41 10.24 -18.37
CA ASP A 425 34.42 10.93 -19.19
C ASP A 425 35.56 9.99 -19.65
N ARG A 426 35.28 8.68 -19.65
CA ARG A 426 36.22 7.62 -20.03
C ARG A 426 35.47 6.41 -20.54
N ARG A 427 36.20 5.47 -21.13
CA ARG A 427 35.67 4.16 -21.48
C ARG A 427 35.48 3.30 -20.22
N VAL A 428 34.22 2.95 -19.93
CA VAL A 428 33.81 2.01 -18.89
C VAL A 428 33.15 0.84 -19.59
N SER A 429 33.47 -0.39 -19.18
CA SER A 429 32.90 -1.60 -19.76
C SER A 429 31.39 -1.64 -19.55
N GLU A 430 30.63 -2.06 -20.58
CA GLU A 430 29.19 -2.35 -20.47
C GLU A 430 28.86 -3.32 -19.32
N ARG A 431 29.80 -4.24 -19.03
CA ARG A 431 29.66 -5.24 -17.96
C ARG A 431 30.36 -4.83 -16.66
N ASP A 432 30.61 -3.54 -16.44
CA ASP A 432 31.16 -3.08 -15.16
C ASP A 432 30.19 -3.45 -14.03
N ASN A 433 30.59 -4.42 -13.20
CA ASN A 433 29.74 -4.98 -12.15
C ASN A 433 29.29 -3.92 -11.15
N THR A 434 30.10 -2.88 -10.90
CA THR A 434 29.75 -1.83 -9.92
C THR A 434 28.66 -0.92 -10.48
N VAL A 435 28.80 -0.48 -11.74
CA VAL A 435 27.80 0.36 -12.42
C VAL A 435 26.50 -0.41 -12.62
N VAL A 436 26.58 -1.63 -13.15
CA VAL A 436 25.41 -2.48 -13.42
C VAL A 436 24.66 -2.79 -12.13
N SER A 437 25.36 -3.24 -11.09
CA SER A 437 24.72 -3.56 -9.80
C SER A 437 24.09 -2.32 -9.17
N PHE A 438 24.74 -1.16 -9.25
CA PHE A 438 24.20 0.10 -8.73
C PHE A 438 22.89 0.48 -9.43
N LEU A 439 22.87 0.49 -10.76
CA LEU A 439 21.69 0.83 -11.55
C LEU A 439 20.53 -0.12 -11.26
N LEU A 440 20.75 -1.43 -11.35
CA LEU A 440 19.71 -2.43 -11.10
C LEU A 440 19.17 -2.33 -9.67
N ASN A 441 20.06 -2.19 -8.68
CA ASN A 441 19.68 -2.14 -7.27
C ASN A 441 18.89 -0.87 -6.91
N SER A 442 19.29 0.27 -7.46
CA SER A 442 18.67 1.57 -7.20
C SER A 442 17.34 1.70 -7.95
N CYS A 443 17.29 1.36 -9.24
CA CYS A 443 16.06 1.40 -10.02
C CYS A 443 15.03 0.37 -9.52
N SER A 444 15.45 -0.81 -9.07
CA SER A 444 14.55 -1.79 -8.42
C SER A 444 13.91 -1.24 -7.12
N GLN A 445 14.64 -0.41 -6.35
CA GLN A 445 14.04 0.26 -5.19
C GLN A 445 13.09 1.37 -5.60
N LEU A 446 13.48 2.21 -6.56
CA LEU A 446 12.65 3.30 -7.07
C LEU A 446 11.35 2.77 -7.69
N ARG A 447 11.37 1.62 -8.38
CA ARG A 447 10.18 0.91 -8.88
C ARG A 447 9.27 0.33 -7.81
N CYS A 448 9.64 0.47 -6.53
CA CYS A 448 8.97 -0.18 -5.42
C CYS A 448 9.03 -1.73 -5.46
N THR A 449 9.81 -2.33 -6.36
CA THR A 449 9.95 -3.79 -6.47
C THR A 449 10.47 -4.39 -5.16
N LYS A 450 11.44 -3.74 -4.50
CA LYS A 450 11.97 -4.26 -3.23
C LYS A 450 10.99 -4.18 -2.07
N ILE A 451 10.15 -3.16 -2.00
CA ILE A 451 9.14 -3.07 -0.94
C ILE A 451 8.04 -4.13 -1.17
N CYS A 452 7.67 -4.38 -2.42
CA CYS A 452 6.81 -5.52 -2.80
C CYS A 452 7.48 -6.88 -2.55
N GLN A 453 8.78 -7.01 -2.72
CA GLN A 453 9.47 -8.26 -2.41
C GLN A 453 9.73 -8.44 -0.91
N SER A 454 9.69 -7.36 -0.12
CA SER A 454 9.95 -7.42 1.32
C SER A 454 8.95 -8.32 2.04
N TRP A 455 7.73 -8.50 1.48
CA TRP A 455 6.76 -9.49 1.94
C TRP A 455 7.33 -10.92 2.05
N ARG A 456 8.28 -11.29 1.17
CA ARG A 456 8.92 -12.62 1.17
C ARG A 456 9.98 -12.77 2.26
N LYS A 457 10.58 -11.68 2.73
CA LYS A 457 11.62 -11.69 3.78
C LYS A 457 11.06 -12.07 5.16
N PHE A 458 9.74 -12.04 5.33
CA PHE A 458 9.08 -12.40 6.58
C PHE A 458 8.88 -13.92 6.77
N SER A 459 9.44 -14.74 5.88
CA SER A 459 9.44 -16.22 5.94
C SER A 459 10.43 -16.81 6.95
N THR A 460 11.18 -15.98 7.67
CA THR A 460 12.15 -16.37 8.71
C THR A 460 11.86 -15.60 9.97
#